data_AF-A0A8X6Y5T3-F1
#
_entry.id   AF-A0A8X6Y5T3-F1
#
_cell.length_a   1.000
_cell.length_b   1.000
_cell.length_c   1.000
_cell.angle_alpha   90.00
_cell.angle_beta   90.00
_cell.angle_gamma   90.00
#
_symmetry.space_group_name_H-M   'P 1'
#
loop_
_entity.id
_entity.type
_entity.pdbx_description
1 polymer ?
#
loop_
_entity_poly.entity_id
_entity_poly.type
_entity_poly.pdbx_seq_one_letter_code
_entity_poly.pdbx_strand_id
1 'polypeptide(L)'
;MYKVEEYNLFVPSLEEVATVLHEGLSGAFSHVDVQVVDCPDLRKKPYMLSSEGLCGNPRIADVGGVEYLMPLAKKDKVYDFKDITKKIGMPNAFIIGAGAGPRPHIGINCEMMANLKLGEGESINTHIAKLDKDGACELVHLKDNTQFCLLGNIFISEGKPGKVLKVVAKNRKGSENFVTTMRLALAKKFEKPVGLGLNLRVEHTHCFSDHGVGGHYHEDTTADCVEYEGYFNVGQILYRIDQPTDVCDFGKD
;
A
#
# COMPACT_ATOMS: atom_id res chain seq x y z
N MET A 1 -8.48 -23.20 -3.96
CA MET A 1 -7.90 -22.28 -4.95
C MET A 1 -8.81 -21.07 -5.02
N TYR A 2 -8.30 -19.85 -4.79
CA TYR A 2 -9.12 -18.63 -4.74
C TYR A 2 -9.40 -18.05 -6.14
N LYS A 3 -10.56 -17.38 -6.27
CA LYS A 3 -11.01 -16.66 -7.48
C LYS A 3 -10.17 -15.41 -7.68
N VAL A 4 -9.88 -15.07 -8.94
CA VAL A 4 -9.20 -13.84 -9.34
C VAL A 4 -10.04 -13.17 -10.42
N GLU A 5 -10.39 -11.90 -10.21
CA GLU A 5 -11.08 -11.06 -11.18
C GLU A 5 -10.17 -9.90 -11.57
N GLU A 6 -10.15 -9.56 -12.86
CA GLU A 6 -9.27 -8.55 -13.43
C GLU A 6 -10.10 -7.34 -13.91
N TYR A 7 -9.66 -6.14 -13.56
CA TYR A 7 -10.27 -4.88 -13.98
C TYR A 7 -9.21 -3.93 -14.52
N ASN A 8 -9.43 -3.45 -15.74
CA ASN A 8 -8.61 -2.37 -16.30
C ASN A 8 -8.93 -1.05 -15.60
N LEU A 9 -7.88 -0.36 -15.16
CA LEU A 9 -8.00 0.97 -14.54
C LEU A 9 -7.87 2.06 -15.58
N PHE A 10 -8.38 3.25 -15.27
CA PHE A 10 -8.05 4.43 -16.05
C PHE A 10 -6.64 4.89 -15.68
N VAL A 11 -5.81 5.10 -16.70
CA VAL A 11 -4.39 5.44 -16.55
C VAL A 11 -4.17 6.84 -17.13
N PRO A 12 -4.47 7.91 -16.37
CA PRO A 12 -4.07 9.26 -16.75
C PRO A 12 -2.55 9.39 -16.81
N SER A 13 -2.07 10.42 -17.52
CA SER A 13 -0.64 10.74 -17.53
C SER A 13 -0.17 11.16 -16.14
N LEU A 14 1.12 10.94 -15.82
CA LEU A 14 1.68 11.38 -14.54
C LEU A 14 1.58 12.90 -14.40
N GLU A 15 1.70 13.66 -15.48
CA GLU A 15 1.58 15.11 -15.50
C GLU A 15 0.16 15.57 -15.13
N GLU A 16 -0.86 14.88 -15.65
CA GLU A 16 -2.25 15.15 -15.32
C GLU A 16 -2.53 14.82 -13.85
N VAL A 17 -2.05 13.66 -13.37
CA VAL A 17 -2.18 13.29 -11.95
C VAL A 17 -1.46 14.29 -11.06
N ALA A 18 -0.26 14.75 -11.43
CA ALA A 18 0.50 15.72 -10.66
C ALA A 18 -0.30 17.02 -10.46
N THR A 19 -0.93 17.51 -11.54
CA THR A 19 -1.76 18.72 -11.50
C THR A 19 -2.95 18.53 -10.57
N VAL A 20 -3.66 17.41 -10.69
CA VAL A 20 -4.85 17.11 -9.87
C VAL A 20 -4.49 16.98 -8.38
N LEU A 21 -3.39 16.29 -8.07
CA LEU A 21 -2.92 16.13 -6.69
C LEU A 21 -2.44 17.46 -6.11
N HIS A 22 -1.72 18.27 -6.90
CA HIS A 22 -1.29 19.60 -6.46
C HIS A 22 -2.48 20.48 -6.09
N GLU A 23 -3.51 20.56 -6.95
CA GLU A 23 -4.73 21.32 -6.69
C GLU A 23 -5.47 20.80 -5.44
N GLY A 24 -5.65 19.49 -5.33
CA GLY A 24 -6.35 18.86 -4.21
C GLY A 24 -5.63 19.08 -2.87
N LEU A 25 -4.33 18.80 -2.82
CA LEU A 25 -3.51 18.97 -1.62
C LEU A 25 -3.37 20.43 -1.21
N SER A 26 -3.33 21.37 -2.15
CA SER A 26 -3.24 22.82 -1.85
C SER A 26 -4.45 23.33 -1.05
N GLY A 27 -5.58 22.63 -1.12
CA GLY A 27 -6.74 22.88 -0.27
C GLY A 27 -6.53 22.47 1.20
N ALA A 28 -5.77 21.40 1.46
CA ALA A 28 -5.62 20.78 2.77
C ALA A 28 -4.25 21.03 3.45
N PHE A 29 -3.24 21.50 2.72
CA PHE A 29 -1.89 21.76 3.22
C PHE A 29 -1.45 23.19 2.89
N SER A 30 -0.55 23.76 3.70
CA SER A 30 -0.03 25.12 3.43
C SER A 30 1.15 25.14 2.46
N HIS A 31 1.90 24.04 2.36
CA HIS A 31 2.93 23.85 1.36
C HIS A 31 2.70 22.55 0.61
N VAL A 32 2.72 22.63 -0.72
CA VAL A 32 2.53 21.48 -1.62
C VAL A 32 3.48 21.64 -2.79
N ASP A 33 4.14 20.55 -3.16
CA ASP A 33 4.94 20.45 -4.37
C ASP A 33 4.70 19.05 -4.97
N VAL A 34 4.22 19.00 -6.21
CA VAL A 34 3.93 17.74 -6.90
C VAL A 34 4.59 17.76 -8.27
N GLN A 35 5.48 16.81 -8.51
CA GLN A 35 6.33 16.80 -9.69
C GLN A 35 6.44 15.40 -10.29
N VAL A 36 6.63 15.31 -11.60
CA VAL A 36 7.04 14.09 -12.29
C VAL A 36 8.57 14.06 -12.34
N VAL A 37 9.18 13.10 -11.65
CA VAL A 37 10.64 13.00 -11.48
C VAL A 37 11.15 11.62 -11.86
N ASP A 38 12.45 11.49 -12.08
CA ASP A 38 13.07 10.16 -12.08
C ASP A 38 13.03 9.59 -10.66
N CYS A 39 12.58 8.34 -10.54
CA CYS A 39 12.47 7.66 -9.27
C CYS A 39 13.87 7.55 -8.63
N PRO A 40 14.06 8.02 -7.38
CA PRO A 40 15.31 7.80 -6.67
C PRO A 40 15.49 6.29 -6.40
N ASP A 41 16.71 5.85 -6.11
CA ASP A 41 16.95 4.46 -5.71
C ASP A 41 16.27 4.17 -4.35
N LEU A 42 15.11 3.53 -4.40
CA LEU A 42 14.29 3.26 -3.23
C LEU A 42 14.86 2.21 -2.28
N ARG A 43 15.98 1.56 -2.63
CA ARG A 43 16.70 0.69 -1.69
C ARG A 43 17.46 1.47 -0.61
N LYS A 44 17.70 2.76 -0.85
CA LYS A 44 18.46 3.62 0.05
C LYS A 44 17.57 4.14 1.19
N LYS A 45 18.20 4.64 2.26
CA LYS A 45 17.49 5.38 3.30
C LYS A 45 16.83 6.64 2.69
N PRO A 46 15.62 7.03 3.15
CA PRO A 46 14.86 6.40 4.25
C PRO A 46 13.97 5.23 3.83
N TYR A 47 13.78 4.96 2.52
CA TYR A 47 12.75 4.04 2.03
C TYR A 47 13.06 2.56 2.27
N MET A 48 14.32 2.15 2.08
CA MET A 48 14.81 0.80 2.35
C MET A 48 13.93 -0.30 1.72
N LEU A 49 13.51 -0.12 0.47
CA LEU A 49 12.68 -1.07 -0.27
C LEU A 49 13.52 -2.19 -0.91
N SER A 50 12.88 -3.31 -1.24
CA SER A 50 13.51 -4.45 -1.93
C SER A 50 13.80 -4.20 -3.42
N SER A 51 13.44 -3.04 -3.97
CA SER A 51 13.68 -2.72 -5.39
C SER A 51 14.03 -1.25 -5.60
N GLU A 52 14.62 -0.96 -6.77
CA GLU A 52 15.16 0.36 -7.11
C GLU A 52 14.08 1.40 -7.37
N GLY A 53 12.92 1.00 -7.89
CA GLY A 53 11.83 1.92 -8.20
C GLY A 53 10.45 1.28 -8.16
N LEU A 54 9.46 2.00 -8.69
CA LEU A 54 8.04 1.62 -8.69
C LEU A 54 7.51 1.32 -10.10
N CYS A 55 8.38 1.26 -11.10
CA CYS A 55 7.99 1.21 -12.50
C CYS A 55 7.99 -0.22 -13.06
N GLY A 56 7.42 -0.35 -14.26
CA GLY A 56 7.25 -1.61 -14.98
C GLY A 56 5.95 -2.29 -14.60
N ASN A 57 4.98 -2.24 -15.51
CA ASN A 57 3.66 -2.88 -15.38
C ASN A 57 3.03 -2.77 -13.98
N PRO A 58 2.83 -1.55 -13.43
CA PRO A 58 2.24 -1.35 -12.11
C PRO A 58 0.80 -1.86 -12.05
N ARG A 59 0.46 -2.61 -11.00
CA ARG A 59 -0.84 -3.23 -10.76
C ARG A 59 -1.21 -3.16 -9.28
N ILE A 60 -2.48 -3.36 -8.99
CA ILE A 60 -3.02 -3.43 -7.64
C ILE A 60 -3.61 -4.83 -7.43
N ALA A 61 -3.38 -5.42 -6.26
CA ALA A 61 -4.09 -6.61 -5.81
C ALA A 61 -4.83 -6.29 -4.50
N ASP A 62 -6.14 -6.45 -4.53
CA ASP A 62 -7.01 -6.41 -3.35
C ASP A 62 -7.43 -7.84 -3.01
N VAL A 63 -6.84 -8.38 -1.93
CA VAL A 63 -6.91 -9.78 -1.55
C VAL A 63 -7.75 -9.91 -0.28
N GLY A 64 -8.74 -10.81 -0.30
CA GLY A 64 -9.59 -11.07 0.87
C GLY A 64 -10.38 -9.84 1.29
N GLY A 65 -10.55 -9.61 2.60
CA GLY A 65 -11.25 -8.42 3.08
C GLY A 65 -11.44 -8.41 4.58
N VAL A 66 -11.90 -7.27 5.12
CA VAL A 66 -12.21 -7.12 6.56
C VAL A 66 -13.26 -8.13 7.00
N GLU A 67 -14.13 -8.57 6.09
CA GLU A 67 -15.14 -9.61 6.27
C GLU A 67 -14.56 -10.99 6.57
N TYR A 68 -13.26 -11.20 6.34
CA TYR A 68 -12.56 -12.40 6.79
C TYR A 68 -11.91 -12.23 8.17
N LEU A 69 -11.78 -11.00 8.67
CA LEU A 69 -11.34 -10.70 10.03
C LEU A 69 -12.52 -10.59 11.00
N MET A 70 -13.60 -9.95 10.57
CA MET A 70 -14.74 -9.54 11.40
C MET A 70 -16.06 -10.12 10.88
N PRO A 71 -17.04 -10.41 11.78
CA PRO A 71 -16.95 -10.32 13.24
C PRO A 71 -16.14 -11.46 13.88
N LEU A 72 -15.94 -12.57 13.15
CA LEU A 72 -15.12 -13.70 13.58
C LEU A 72 -14.11 -14.04 12.49
N ALA A 73 -12.84 -14.12 12.88
CA ALA A 73 -11.76 -14.34 11.94
C ALA A 73 -11.83 -15.73 11.26
N LYS A 74 -11.81 -15.74 9.93
CA LYS A 74 -11.72 -16.93 9.07
C LYS A 74 -10.25 -17.37 8.96
N LYS A 75 -9.78 -18.11 9.98
CA LYS A 75 -8.34 -18.45 10.17
C LYS A 75 -7.72 -19.30 9.05
N ASP A 76 -8.54 -19.90 8.19
CA ASP A 76 -8.15 -20.66 7.01
C ASP A 76 -7.77 -19.78 5.81
N LYS A 77 -8.08 -18.48 5.88
CA LYS A 77 -7.74 -17.49 4.84
C LYS A 77 -6.29 -17.06 4.95
N VAL A 78 -5.41 -17.87 4.37
CA VAL A 78 -3.96 -17.62 4.25
C VAL A 78 -3.59 -17.53 2.78
N TYR A 79 -2.76 -16.55 2.43
CA TYR A 79 -2.33 -16.26 1.07
C TYR A 79 -0.81 -16.21 1.01
N ASP A 80 -0.26 -16.44 -0.18
CA ASP A 80 1.17 -16.36 -0.46
C ASP A 80 1.41 -15.46 -1.67
N PHE A 81 2.32 -14.49 -1.53
CA PHE A 81 2.72 -13.62 -2.63
C PHE A 81 3.29 -14.40 -3.83
N LYS A 82 3.95 -15.54 -3.60
CA LYS A 82 4.46 -16.41 -4.68
C LYS A 82 3.32 -16.99 -5.52
N ASP A 83 2.22 -17.38 -4.88
CA ASP A 83 1.04 -17.91 -5.59
C ASP A 83 0.28 -16.80 -6.34
N ILE A 84 0.13 -15.63 -5.70
CA ILE A 84 -0.55 -14.47 -6.30
C ILE A 84 0.19 -14.01 -7.57
N THR A 85 1.51 -13.81 -7.47
CA THR A 85 2.34 -13.35 -8.61
C THR A 85 2.33 -14.34 -9.77
N LYS A 86 2.31 -15.64 -9.49
CA LYS A 86 2.11 -16.68 -10.51
C LYS A 86 0.74 -16.56 -11.19
N LYS A 87 -0.33 -16.34 -10.41
CA LYS A 87 -1.71 -16.23 -10.93
C LYS A 87 -1.93 -15.00 -11.80
N ILE A 88 -1.32 -13.87 -11.46
CA ILE A 88 -1.42 -12.64 -12.26
C ILE A 88 -0.39 -12.57 -13.40
N GLY A 89 0.41 -13.61 -13.59
CA GLY A 89 1.42 -13.67 -14.66
C GLY A 89 2.54 -12.64 -14.49
N MET A 90 3.00 -12.38 -13.26
CA MET A 90 4.11 -11.47 -12.96
C MET A 90 5.18 -12.16 -12.12
N PRO A 91 6.01 -13.04 -12.70
CA PRO A 91 7.00 -13.82 -11.95
C PRO A 91 8.14 -12.98 -11.35
N ASN A 92 8.40 -11.78 -11.89
CA ASN A 92 9.41 -10.84 -11.40
C ASN A 92 8.76 -9.63 -10.74
N ALA A 93 8.19 -9.82 -9.55
CA ALA A 93 7.34 -8.83 -8.90
C ALA A 93 8.03 -8.16 -7.72
N PHE A 94 8.11 -6.83 -7.76
CA PHE A 94 8.28 -6.00 -6.56
C PHE A 94 6.90 -5.73 -5.95
N ILE A 95 6.80 -5.93 -4.64
CA ILE A 95 5.55 -5.94 -3.90
C ILE A 95 5.70 -5.03 -2.67
N ILE A 96 4.78 -4.09 -2.53
CA ILE A 96 4.59 -3.27 -1.32
C ILE A 96 3.11 -3.14 -0.98
N GLY A 97 2.78 -2.94 0.29
CA GLY A 97 1.41 -2.69 0.69
C GLY A 97 1.09 -3.04 2.14
N ALA A 98 -0.19 -2.98 2.46
CA ALA A 98 -0.72 -3.18 3.80
C ALA A 98 -1.56 -4.46 3.88
N GLY A 99 -1.67 -5.04 5.07
CA GLY A 99 -2.52 -6.21 5.31
C GLY A 99 -2.30 -6.81 6.69
N ALA A 100 -3.02 -7.89 7.01
CA ALA A 100 -2.76 -8.64 8.23
C ALA A 100 -1.61 -9.64 8.00
N GLY A 101 -0.63 -9.63 8.90
CA GLY A 101 0.57 -10.46 8.77
C GLY A 101 0.32 -11.95 8.96
N PRO A 102 1.32 -12.80 8.68
CA PRO A 102 1.17 -14.25 8.67
C PRO A 102 1.08 -14.82 10.09
N ARG A 103 -0.07 -14.67 10.75
CA ARG A 103 -0.34 -15.23 12.09
C ARG A 103 0.09 -16.70 12.23
N PRO A 104 -0.11 -17.61 11.26
CA PRO A 104 0.38 -18.98 11.39
C PRO A 104 1.90 -19.12 11.54
N HIS A 105 2.68 -18.19 10.96
CA HIS A 105 4.14 -18.13 11.07
C HIS A 105 4.59 -17.41 12.35
N ILE A 106 3.95 -16.29 12.68
CA ILE A 106 4.34 -15.42 13.79
C ILE A 106 3.81 -15.91 15.15
N GLY A 107 2.70 -16.64 15.15
CA GLY A 107 2.03 -17.14 16.36
C GLY A 107 1.04 -16.15 17.00
N ILE A 108 1.07 -14.88 16.60
CA ILE A 108 0.18 -13.81 17.08
C ILE A 108 -0.29 -12.93 15.91
N ASN A 109 -1.40 -12.22 16.10
CA ASN A 109 -1.88 -11.23 15.13
C ASN A 109 -0.87 -10.08 15.00
N CYS A 110 -0.73 -9.57 13.79
CA CYS A 110 0.18 -8.49 13.49
C CYS A 110 -0.26 -7.73 12.24
N GLU A 111 0.09 -6.45 12.18
CA GLU A 111 -0.03 -5.63 10.98
C GLU A 111 1.18 -5.88 10.07
N MET A 112 0.96 -6.01 8.77
CA MET A 112 2.01 -6.28 7.78
C MET A 112 2.30 -5.06 6.91
N MET A 113 3.58 -4.77 6.76
CA MET A 113 4.15 -3.82 5.81
C MET A 113 4.90 -4.63 4.76
N ALA A 114 4.20 -5.08 3.73
CA ALA A 114 4.80 -5.89 2.67
C ALA A 114 5.90 -5.09 1.99
N ASN A 115 7.07 -5.72 1.80
CA ASN A 115 8.21 -5.15 1.10
C ASN A 115 9.10 -6.31 0.64
N LEU A 116 8.90 -6.75 -0.59
CA LEU A 116 9.63 -7.91 -1.12
C LEU A 116 9.77 -7.83 -2.64
N LYS A 117 10.83 -8.44 -3.13
CA LYS A 117 11.08 -8.72 -4.55
C LYS A 117 11.03 -10.24 -4.73
N LEU A 118 10.21 -10.70 -5.66
CA LEU A 118 10.13 -12.09 -6.08
C LEU A 118 10.71 -12.24 -7.49
N GLY A 119 11.24 -13.44 -7.78
CA GLY A 119 11.88 -13.75 -9.06
C GLY A 119 13.36 -13.37 -9.08
N GLU A 120 13.79 -12.68 -10.14
CA GLU A 120 15.17 -12.20 -10.25
C GLU A 120 15.53 -11.23 -9.11
N GLY A 121 16.62 -11.52 -8.41
CA GLY A 121 17.04 -10.75 -7.25
C GLY A 121 16.10 -10.89 -6.04
N GLU A 122 15.51 -12.07 -5.85
CA GLU A 122 14.57 -12.34 -4.74
C GLU A 122 15.11 -11.83 -3.39
N SER A 123 14.28 -11.05 -2.71
CA SER A 123 14.58 -10.40 -1.44
C SER A 123 13.30 -10.24 -0.63
N ILE A 124 13.30 -10.69 0.62
CA ILE A 124 12.20 -10.51 1.56
C ILE A 124 12.66 -9.49 2.60
N ASN A 125 11.98 -8.34 2.66
CA ASN A 125 12.29 -7.23 3.56
C ASN A 125 11.01 -6.68 4.23
N THR A 126 10.00 -7.54 4.35
CA THR A 126 8.69 -7.25 4.95
C THR A 126 8.87 -6.96 6.44
N HIS A 127 8.13 -5.98 6.95
CA HIS A 127 8.04 -5.74 8.39
C HIS A 127 6.65 -6.12 8.89
N ILE A 128 6.57 -6.53 10.16
CA ILE A 128 5.29 -6.68 10.87
C ILE A 128 5.34 -5.92 12.18
N ALA A 129 4.21 -5.35 12.60
CA ALA A 129 4.04 -4.73 13.90
C ALA A 129 3.04 -5.56 14.72
N LYS A 130 3.38 -5.87 15.96
CA LYS A 130 2.52 -6.62 16.89
C LYS A 130 2.61 -6.00 18.28
N LEU A 131 1.69 -6.40 19.16
CA LEU A 131 1.78 -6.04 20.57
C LEU A 131 2.70 -7.03 21.30
N ASP A 132 3.61 -6.51 22.12
CA ASP A 132 4.37 -7.31 23.07
C ASP A 132 3.52 -7.70 24.28
N LYS A 133 4.15 -8.30 25.30
CA LYS A 133 3.46 -8.76 26.52
C LYS A 133 2.91 -7.62 27.38
N ASP A 134 3.49 -6.43 27.24
CA ASP A 134 3.14 -5.23 28.00
C ASP A 134 2.18 -4.31 27.21
N GLY A 135 1.83 -4.70 25.99
CA GLY A 135 0.94 -3.96 25.10
C GLY A 135 1.62 -2.85 24.30
N ALA A 136 2.96 -2.83 24.27
CA ALA A 136 3.72 -1.90 23.44
C ALA A 136 3.92 -2.43 22.02
N CYS A 137 4.20 -1.53 21.07
CA CYS A 137 4.50 -1.89 19.68
C CYS A 137 5.87 -2.57 19.57
N GLU A 138 5.87 -3.80 19.05
CA GLU A 138 7.07 -4.54 18.64
C GLU A 138 7.11 -4.62 17.12
N LEU A 139 8.07 -3.91 16.51
CA LEU A 139 8.34 -4.00 15.07
C LEU A 139 9.34 -5.14 14.79
N VAL A 140 8.95 -6.06 13.92
CA VAL A 140 9.75 -7.24 13.55
C VAL A 140 10.02 -7.23 12.05
N HIS A 141 11.28 -7.47 11.69
CA HIS A 141 11.70 -7.61 10.29
C HIS A 141 11.68 -9.09 9.88
N LEU A 142 10.80 -9.43 8.92
CA LEU A 142 10.69 -10.77 8.34
C LEU A 142 11.60 -10.94 7.13
N LYS A 143 12.30 -12.07 7.07
CA LYS A 143 13.26 -12.39 5.98
C LYS A 143 13.01 -13.73 5.31
N ASP A 144 12.06 -14.51 5.82
CA ASP A 144 11.90 -15.93 5.51
C ASP A 144 10.46 -16.32 5.12
N ASN A 145 9.54 -15.35 5.05
CA ASN A 145 8.13 -15.62 4.85
C ASN A 145 7.49 -14.66 3.82
N THR A 146 6.72 -15.22 2.88
CA THR A 146 5.99 -14.50 1.82
C THR A 146 4.47 -14.58 1.97
N GLN A 147 4.02 -15.11 3.10
CA GLN A 147 2.60 -15.31 3.39
C GLN A 147 2.03 -14.13 4.16
N PHE A 148 0.72 -13.99 4.06
CA PHE A 148 -0.11 -13.10 4.87
C PHE A 148 -1.49 -13.74 5.03
N CYS A 149 -2.37 -13.14 5.82
CA CYS A 149 -3.69 -13.74 6.07
C CYS A 149 -4.81 -12.70 6.05
N LEU A 150 -6.04 -13.20 5.91
CA LEU A 150 -7.31 -12.46 5.96
C LEU A 150 -7.50 -11.44 4.84
N LEU A 151 -6.64 -10.43 4.75
CA LEU A 151 -6.72 -9.33 3.80
C LEU A 151 -5.35 -8.73 3.48
N GLY A 152 -5.23 -8.16 2.28
CA GLY A 152 -4.06 -7.39 1.86
C GLY A 152 -4.38 -6.47 0.67
N ASN A 153 -3.91 -5.23 0.75
CA ASN A 153 -4.05 -4.21 -0.28
C ASN A 153 -2.67 -3.81 -0.79
N ILE A 154 -2.36 -4.28 -1.99
CA ILE A 154 -0.99 -4.48 -2.43
C ILE A 154 -0.76 -3.78 -3.76
N PHE A 155 0.33 -3.02 -3.86
CA PHE A 155 0.89 -2.54 -5.10
C PHE A 155 1.96 -3.52 -5.60
N ILE A 156 1.89 -3.86 -6.88
CA ILE A 156 2.79 -4.81 -7.53
C ILE A 156 3.34 -4.17 -8.80
N SER A 157 4.64 -4.22 -9.02
CA SER A 157 5.30 -3.78 -10.25
C SER A 157 6.51 -4.65 -10.57
N GLU A 158 7.27 -4.35 -11.61
CA GLU A 158 8.57 -4.97 -11.86
C GLU A 158 9.68 -4.35 -10.99
N GLY A 159 9.40 -3.25 -10.28
CA GLY A 159 10.36 -2.58 -9.39
C GLY A 159 11.46 -1.80 -10.12
N LYS A 160 11.23 -1.45 -11.38
CA LYS A 160 12.23 -0.80 -12.24
C LYS A 160 12.35 0.70 -11.92
N PRO A 161 13.51 1.31 -12.20
CA PRO A 161 13.63 2.76 -12.33
C PRO A 161 12.68 3.31 -13.41
N GLY A 162 12.37 4.61 -13.32
CA GLY A 162 11.56 5.32 -14.32
C GLY A 162 10.91 6.56 -13.75
N LYS A 163 10.00 7.18 -14.50
CA LYS A 163 9.26 8.36 -14.04
C LYS A 163 8.21 7.99 -13.01
N VAL A 164 8.14 8.78 -11.94
CA VAL A 164 7.15 8.66 -10.84
C VAL A 164 6.68 10.05 -10.42
N LEU A 165 5.59 10.08 -9.66
CA LEU A 165 5.12 11.28 -8.98
C LEU A 165 5.88 11.44 -7.67
N LYS A 166 6.57 12.56 -7.47
CA LYS A 166 7.01 13.01 -6.15
C LYS A 166 5.95 13.96 -5.60
N VAL A 167 5.41 13.66 -4.43
CA VAL A 167 4.44 14.50 -3.71
C VAL A 167 5.07 14.93 -2.39
N VAL A 168 5.18 16.23 -2.19
CA VAL A 168 5.56 16.84 -0.91
C VAL A 168 4.39 17.66 -0.41
N ALA A 169 3.99 17.44 0.84
CA ALA A 169 2.92 18.21 1.49
C ALA A 169 3.31 18.49 2.94
N LYS A 170 3.19 19.75 3.39
CA LYS A 170 3.56 20.15 4.76
C LYS A 170 2.50 21.00 5.41
N ASN A 171 2.45 20.92 6.74
CA ASN A 171 1.61 21.73 7.63
C ASN A 171 0.14 21.66 7.17
N ARG A 172 -0.53 20.58 7.56
CA ARG A 172 -1.93 20.33 7.30
C ARG A 172 -2.80 21.40 7.95
N LYS A 173 -3.73 21.94 7.16
CA LYS A 173 -4.75 22.93 7.54
C LYS A 173 -6.19 22.44 7.34
N GLY A 174 -6.37 21.32 6.63
CA GLY A 174 -7.66 20.67 6.38
C GLY A 174 -7.96 19.53 7.36
N SER A 175 -9.22 19.07 7.36
CA SER A 175 -9.66 17.92 8.17
C SER A 175 -9.10 16.59 7.66
N GLU A 176 -9.01 16.43 6.34
CA GLU A 176 -8.63 15.18 5.70
C GLU A 176 -7.13 14.90 5.84
N ASN A 177 -6.77 13.63 6.09
CA ASN A 177 -5.37 13.22 6.12
C ASN A 177 -4.73 13.27 4.71
N PHE A 178 -3.42 13.01 4.65
CA PHE A 178 -2.66 13.09 3.40
C PHE A 178 -3.18 12.14 2.30
N VAL A 179 -3.45 10.89 2.65
CA VAL A 179 -3.89 9.85 1.71
C VAL A 179 -5.33 10.11 1.27
N THR A 180 -6.22 10.46 2.21
CA THR A 180 -7.61 10.83 1.93
C THR A 180 -7.69 12.00 0.97
N THR A 181 -6.88 13.04 1.18
CA THR A 181 -6.86 14.23 0.33
C THR A 181 -6.50 13.87 -1.11
N MET A 182 -5.45 13.07 -1.32
CA MET A 182 -5.05 12.64 -2.66
C MET A 182 -6.16 11.82 -3.34
N ARG A 183 -6.76 10.88 -2.62
CA ARG A 183 -7.83 10.04 -3.15
C ARG A 183 -9.06 10.86 -3.55
N LEU A 184 -9.51 11.76 -2.68
CA LEU A 184 -10.67 12.62 -2.95
C LEU A 184 -10.41 13.55 -4.16
N ALA A 185 -9.19 14.05 -4.32
CA ALA A 185 -8.81 14.87 -5.47
C ALA A 185 -8.93 14.10 -6.79
N LEU A 186 -8.41 12.86 -6.83
CA LEU A 186 -8.52 12.00 -8.01
C LEU A 186 -9.97 11.61 -8.31
N ALA A 187 -10.73 11.20 -7.30
CA ALA A 187 -12.14 10.80 -7.45
C ALA A 187 -13.03 11.96 -7.90
N LYS A 188 -12.72 13.19 -7.49
CA LYS A 188 -13.43 14.39 -7.95
C LYS A 188 -13.15 14.70 -9.43
N LYS A 189 -11.93 14.43 -9.90
CA LYS A 189 -11.52 14.74 -11.28
C LYS A 189 -11.93 13.66 -12.28
N PHE A 190 -11.73 12.39 -11.94
CA PHE A 190 -11.84 11.28 -12.86
C PHE A 190 -13.08 10.44 -12.55
N GLU A 191 -13.98 10.32 -13.53
CA GLU A 191 -15.16 9.46 -13.42
C GLU A 191 -14.80 7.96 -13.40
N LYS A 192 -13.70 7.61 -14.06
CA LYS A 192 -13.18 6.23 -14.11
C LYS A 192 -12.19 5.99 -12.97
N PRO A 193 -12.14 4.78 -12.41
CA PRO A 193 -11.25 4.48 -11.28
C PRO A 193 -9.78 4.61 -11.68
N VAL A 194 -9.04 5.42 -10.91
CA VAL A 194 -7.58 5.57 -11.00
C VAL A 194 -6.96 4.85 -9.81
N GLY A 195 -6.02 3.95 -10.06
CA GLY A 195 -5.32 3.23 -9.00
C GLY A 195 -4.02 3.92 -8.62
N LEU A 196 -4.05 4.89 -7.71
CA LEU A 196 -2.82 5.47 -7.15
C LEU A 196 -2.47 4.78 -5.84
N GLY A 197 -2.12 3.49 -5.89
CA GLY A 197 -1.82 2.71 -4.68
C GLY A 197 -2.92 2.78 -3.62
N LEU A 198 -3.86 1.82 -3.71
CA LEU A 198 -5.02 1.55 -2.81
C LEU A 198 -6.35 2.14 -3.32
N ASN A 199 -7.17 1.27 -3.93
CA ASN A 199 -8.55 1.58 -4.30
C ASN A 199 -9.48 0.36 -4.21
N LEU A 200 -9.40 -0.44 -3.14
CA LEU A 200 -10.47 -1.31 -2.64
C LEU A 200 -10.11 -1.62 -1.18
N ARG A 201 -11.04 -1.37 -0.24
CA ARG A 201 -10.81 -0.59 1.01
C ARG A 201 -10.33 0.82 0.66
N VAL A 202 -11.13 1.81 1.05
CA VAL A 202 -11.05 3.19 0.53
C VAL A 202 -9.62 3.73 0.66
N GLU A 203 -8.99 3.48 1.80
CA GLU A 203 -7.59 3.81 2.13
C GLU A 203 -7.03 2.70 3.04
N HIS A 204 -5.76 2.31 2.87
CA HIS A 204 -5.14 1.29 3.73
C HIS A 204 -3.61 1.39 3.74
N THR A 205 -3.08 2.23 4.63
CA THR A 205 -1.64 2.53 4.67
C THR A 205 -1.01 1.93 5.91
N HIS A 206 0.01 1.10 5.74
CA HIS A 206 0.85 0.65 6.85
C HIS A 206 2.25 1.24 6.73
N CYS A 207 2.87 1.55 7.87
CA CYS A 207 4.18 2.19 7.95
C CYS A 207 5.15 1.38 8.81
N PHE A 208 6.45 1.53 8.56
CA PHE A 208 7.53 1.02 9.40
C PHE A 208 8.63 2.09 9.52
N SER A 209 9.47 2.01 10.56
CA SER A 209 10.55 2.96 10.80
C SER A 209 11.87 2.29 11.21
N ASP A 210 12.98 3.03 11.15
CA ASP A 210 14.27 2.59 11.69
C ASP A 210 14.44 2.83 13.20
N HIS A 211 13.39 3.34 13.86
CA HIS A 211 13.31 3.55 15.30
C HIS A 211 12.25 2.65 15.98
N GLY A 212 11.89 1.53 15.35
CA GLY A 212 11.12 0.45 15.97
C GLY A 212 9.61 0.66 16.06
N VAL A 213 9.03 1.58 15.29
CA VAL A 213 7.58 1.84 15.27
C VAL A 213 7.00 1.47 13.91
N GLY A 214 5.80 0.91 13.89
CA GLY A 214 5.05 0.64 12.68
C GLY A 214 3.62 0.20 12.95
N GLY A 215 2.89 -0.12 11.88
CA GLY A 215 1.49 -0.54 11.95
C GLY A 215 0.59 0.27 11.02
N HIS A 216 -0.70 0.32 11.36
CA HIS A 216 -1.74 0.98 10.58
C HIS A 216 -1.73 2.50 10.77
N TYR A 217 -1.66 3.25 9.68
CA TYR A 217 -1.76 4.71 9.69
C TYR A 217 -3.23 5.14 9.62
N HIS A 218 -3.65 5.96 10.58
CA HIS A 218 -4.97 6.60 10.56
C HIS A 218 -4.88 8.06 10.10
N GLU A 219 -4.12 8.89 10.82
CA GLU A 219 -3.88 10.29 10.50
C GLU A 219 -2.65 10.82 11.25
N ASP A 220 -2.18 12.01 10.86
CA ASP A 220 -1.25 12.76 11.70
C ASP A 220 -1.98 13.48 12.86
N THR A 221 -1.29 13.62 13.99
CA THR A 221 -1.80 14.32 15.18
C THR A 221 -1.12 15.67 15.42
N THR A 222 -0.16 16.05 14.57
CA THR A 222 0.61 17.29 14.65
C THR A 222 0.51 18.07 13.35
N ALA A 223 -0.73 18.46 13.01
CA ALA A 223 -1.09 19.03 11.72
C ALA A 223 -0.23 20.24 11.33
N ASP A 224 0.12 21.11 12.27
CA ASP A 224 0.86 22.34 12.04
C ASP A 224 2.34 22.16 11.66
N CYS A 225 2.92 20.98 11.93
CA CYS A 225 4.32 20.69 11.64
C CYS A 225 4.56 19.36 10.89
N VAL A 226 3.50 18.64 10.50
CA VAL A 226 3.62 17.40 9.73
C VAL A 226 4.23 17.66 8.36
N GLU A 227 5.15 16.78 7.94
CA GLU A 227 5.72 16.78 6.59
C GLU A 227 5.57 15.39 5.96
N TYR A 228 5.04 15.36 4.75
CA TYR A 228 4.93 14.17 3.91
C TYR A 228 5.81 14.33 2.68
N GLU A 229 6.59 13.30 2.37
CA GLU A 229 7.22 13.09 1.06
C GLU A 229 6.90 11.65 0.61
N GLY A 230 6.32 11.49 -0.57
CA GLY A 230 5.99 10.19 -1.13
C GLY A 230 6.27 10.11 -2.63
N TYR A 231 6.58 8.90 -3.09
CA TYR A 231 6.73 8.58 -4.51
C TYR A 231 5.62 7.62 -4.94
N PHE A 232 4.91 7.96 -6.02
CA PHE A 232 3.72 7.23 -6.44
C PHE A 232 3.76 6.89 -7.93
N ASN A 233 3.05 5.82 -8.29
CA ASN A 233 2.80 5.42 -9.67
C ASN A 233 1.34 4.99 -9.84
N VAL A 234 0.86 5.00 -11.07
CA VAL A 234 -0.54 4.68 -11.40
C VAL A 234 -0.64 3.21 -11.83
N GLY A 235 -1.44 2.44 -11.11
CA GLY A 235 -1.78 1.07 -11.44
C GLY A 235 -2.60 0.99 -12.71
N GLN A 236 -2.23 0.04 -13.58
CA GLN A 236 -2.90 -0.21 -14.86
C GLN A 236 -4.05 -1.21 -14.73
N ILE A 237 -3.89 -2.18 -13.81
CA ILE A 237 -4.81 -3.29 -13.61
C ILE A 237 -5.04 -3.46 -12.11
N LEU A 238 -6.30 -3.70 -11.74
CA LEU A 238 -6.71 -4.15 -10.42
C LEU A 238 -7.09 -5.63 -10.48
N TYR A 239 -6.48 -6.43 -9.62
CA TYR A 239 -6.88 -7.79 -9.34
C TYR A 239 -7.68 -7.85 -8.04
N ARG A 240 -8.93 -8.27 -8.14
CA ARG A 240 -9.71 -8.65 -6.96
C ARG A 240 -9.53 -10.14 -6.72
N ILE A 241 -8.97 -10.49 -5.56
CA ILE A 241 -8.59 -11.86 -5.22
C ILE A 241 -9.37 -12.31 -3.99
N ASP A 242 -10.06 -13.45 -4.10
CA ASP A 242 -10.83 -14.07 -3.02
C ASP A 242 -11.80 -13.10 -2.32
N GLN A 243 -12.59 -12.36 -3.11
CA GLN A 243 -13.56 -11.40 -2.58
C GLN A 243 -14.53 -12.09 -1.60
N PRO A 244 -14.72 -11.56 -0.38
CA PRO A 244 -15.78 -12.00 0.51
C PRO A 244 -17.16 -11.85 -0.13
N THR A 245 -18.01 -12.85 0.04
CA THR A 245 -19.41 -12.82 -0.44
C THR A 245 -20.34 -12.09 0.52
N ASP A 246 -19.97 -12.05 1.79
CA ASP A 246 -20.70 -11.35 2.84
C ASP A 246 -20.25 -9.88 2.84
N VAL A 247 -21.16 -8.93 3.06
CA VAL A 247 -20.83 -7.50 3.13
C VAL A 247 -20.82 -7.06 4.59
N CYS A 248 -19.74 -6.39 5.02
CA CYS A 248 -19.62 -5.78 6.34
C CYS A 248 -19.29 -4.30 6.20
N ASP A 249 -20.07 -3.41 6.82
CA ASP A 249 -19.83 -1.97 6.74
C ASP A 249 -18.97 -1.42 7.89
N PHE A 250 -18.57 -2.26 8.86
CA PHE A 250 -17.73 -1.86 10.00
C PHE A 250 -16.30 -2.38 9.91
N GLY A 251 -15.35 -1.67 10.55
CA GLY A 251 -13.93 -2.07 10.66
C GLY A 251 -13.06 -1.72 9.44
N LYS A 252 -13.45 -0.70 8.66
CA LYS A 252 -12.76 -0.29 7.41
C LYS A 252 -11.89 0.97 7.56
N ASP A 253 -11.93 1.61 8.72
CA ASP A 253 -11.16 2.81 9.09
C ASP A 253 -9.66 2.54 9.31
#